data_AF-A0A6A4U5P7-F1
#
_entry.id   AF-A0A6A4U5P7-F1
#
_cell.length_a   1.000
_cell.length_b   1.000
_cell.length_c   1.000
_cell.angle_alpha   90.00
_cell.angle_beta   90.00
_cell.angle_gamma   90.00
#
_symmetry.space_group_name_H-M   'P 1'
#
loop_
_entity.id
_entity.type
_entity.pdbx_description
1 polymer ?
#
loop_
_entity_poly.entity_id
_entity_poly.type
_entity_poly.pdbx_seq_one_letter_code
_entity_poly.pdbx_strand_id
1 'polypeptide(L)'
;MVKSKSKSLKSTIKFLSRCKDPRIISEIISKSPDNVIKTICNAALNAAQGEVPLKRKQKRVLSANRLLISKLIQKGETASSKKKLLTQTGGSIIVPAILSAVLAALGSRIFN
;
A
#
# COMPACT_ATOMS: atom_id res chain seq x y z
N MET A 1 6.71 19.04 -22.00
CA MET A 1 7.64 17.99 -21.51
C MET A 1 6.98 17.15 -20.39
N VAL A 2 6.31 16.03 -20.70
CA VAL A 2 5.61 15.20 -19.68
C VAL A 2 6.05 13.72 -19.68
N LYS A 3 6.81 13.27 -20.69
CA LYS A 3 7.13 11.84 -20.89
C LYS A 3 8.14 11.23 -19.89
N SER A 4 9.01 12.03 -19.25
CA SER A 4 10.09 11.52 -18.38
C SER A 4 9.64 11.10 -16.97
N LYS A 5 8.76 11.88 -16.31
CA LYS A 5 8.28 11.60 -14.94
C LYS A 5 7.54 10.26 -14.81
N SER A 6 6.81 9.85 -15.85
CA SER A 6 6.00 8.62 -15.80
C SER A 6 6.84 7.33 -15.79
N LYS A 7 8.02 7.34 -16.45
CA LYS A 7 8.90 6.17 -16.52
C LYS A 7 9.56 5.90 -15.17
N SER A 8 10.04 6.96 -14.51
CA SER A 8 10.56 6.91 -13.14
C SER A 8 9.49 6.51 -12.12
N LEU A 9 8.27 7.03 -12.25
CA LEU A 9 7.18 6.68 -11.34
C LEU A 9 6.82 5.19 -11.44
N LYS A 10 6.70 4.65 -12.67
CA LYS A 10 6.42 3.23 -12.89
C LYS A 10 7.51 2.32 -12.32
N SER A 11 8.79 2.66 -12.50
CA SER A 11 9.90 1.87 -11.93
C SER A 11 9.91 1.92 -10.40
N THR A 12 9.66 3.07 -9.79
CA THR A 12 9.57 3.22 -8.33
C THR A 12 8.41 2.42 -7.78
N ILE A 13 7.22 2.53 -8.35
CA ILE A 13 6.04 1.77 -7.90
C ILE A 13 6.27 0.26 -8.05
N LYS A 14 6.89 -0.18 -9.15
CA LYS A 14 7.25 -1.59 -9.36
C LYS A 14 8.29 -2.06 -8.34
N PHE A 15 9.30 -1.24 -8.05
CA PHE A 15 10.29 -1.52 -7.01
C PHE A 15 9.59 -1.67 -5.64
N LEU A 16 8.74 -0.73 -5.25
CA LEU A 16 7.99 -0.76 -3.99
C LEU A 16 7.08 -2.00 -3.87
N SER A 17 6.48 -2.44 -4.98
CA SER A 17 5.64 -3.66 -4.99
C SER A 17 6.43 -4.96 -4.79
N ARG A 18 7.73 -4.93 -5.05
CA ARG A 18 8.64 -6.08 -4.96
C ARG A 18 9.57 -6.01 -3.75
N CYS A 19 9.84 -4.80 -3.27
CA CYS A 19 10.67 -4.55 -2.12
C CYS A 19 10.06 -5.22 -0.90
N LYS A 20 10.87 -6.01 -0.20
CA LYS A 20 10.50 -6.68 1.05
C LYS A 20 11.39 -6.25 2.21
N ASP A 21 12.35 -5.33 1.98
CA ASP A 21 13.21 -4.84 3.05
C ASP A 21 12.37 -3.93 3.97
N PRO A 22 12.16 -4.32 5.23
CA PRO A 22 11.33 -3.58 6.16
C PRO A 22 11.90 -2.19 6.49
N ARG A 23 13.22 -2.01 6.44
CA ARG A 23 13.88 -0.72 6.72
C ARG A 23 13.58 0.26 5.60
N ILE A 24 13.71 -0.17 4.36
CA ILE A 24 13.41 0.64 3.18
C ILE A 24 11.93 1.03 3.18
N ILE A 25 11.02 0.08 3.42
CA ILE A 25 9.58 0.36 3.44
C ILE A 25 9.22 1.34 4.58
N SER A 26 9.78 1.14 5.78
CA SER A 26 9.55 2.04 6.91
C SER A 26 10.04 3.46 6.60
N GLU A 27 11.22 3.59 6.00
CA GLU A 27 11.80 4.87 5.59
C GLU A 27 10.96 5.60 4.54
N ILE A 28 10.40 4.86 3.58
CA ILE A 28 9.49 5.42 2.58
C ILE A 28 8.21 5.92 3.25
N ILE A 29 7.64 5.13 4.16
CA ILE A 29 6.40 5.49 4.87
C ILE A 29 6.65 6.71 5.76
N SER A 30 7.78 6.77 6.48
CA SER A 30 8.13 7.88 7.37
C SER A 30 8.25 9.20 6.60
N LYS A 31 8.91 9.17 5.43
CA LYS A 31 9.11 10.33 4.54
C LYS A 31 7.96 10.62 3.60
N SER A 32 6.96 9.75 3.49
CA SER A 32 5.83 9.94 2.58
C SER A 32 4.93 11.09 3.04
N PRO A 33 4.41 11.93 2.12
CA PRO A 33 3.43 12.95 2.45
C PRO A 33 2.08 12.32 2.85
N ASP A 34 1.27 13.07 3.60
CA ASP A 34 0.00 12.57 4.19
C ASP A 34 -0.99 12.05 3.15
N ASN A 35 -1.03 12.66 1.96
CA ASN A 35 -1.86 12.19 0.86
C ASN A 35 -1.49 10.76 0.43
N VAL A 36 -0.20 10.42 0.38
CA VAL A 36 0.28 9.07 0.05
C VAL A 36 -0.15 8.07 1.13
N ILE A 37 -0.04 8.45 2.41
CA ILE A 37 -0.50 7.60 3.52
C ILE A 37 -2.01 7.34 3.42
N LYS A 38 -2.81 8.37 3.16
CA LYS A 38 -4.26 8.24 2.92
C LYS A 38 -4.55 7.29 1.76
N THR A 39 -3.81 7.41 0.65
CA THR A 39 -3.96 6.50 -0.50
C THR A 39 -3.66 5.05 -0.12
N ILE A 40 -2.60 4.78 0.67
CA ILE A 40 -2.29 3.43 1.16
C ILE A 40 -3.42 2.88 2.03
N CYS A 41 -3.97 3.70 2.93
CA CYS A 41 -5.11 3.30 3.78
C CYS A 41 -6.38 3.03 2.95
N ASN A 42 -6.67 3.84 1.94
CA ASN A 42 -7.79 3.62 1.03
C ASN A 42 -7.60 2.35 0.19
N ALA A 43 -6.38 2.09 -0.26
CA ALA A 43 -6.03 0.84 -0.92
C ALA A 43 -6.25 -0.38 -0.01
N ALA A 44 -5.92 -0.26 1.28
CA ALA A 44 -6.19 -1.29 2.29
C ALA A 44 -7.69 -1.54 2.47
N LEU A 45 -8.48 -0.46 2.54
CA LEU A 45 -9.94 -0.52 2.62
C LEU A 45 -10.55 -1.25 1.43
N ASN A 46 -10.19 -0.83 0.21
CA ASN A 46 -10.70 -1.43 -1.02
C ASN A 46 -10.31 -2.92 -1.12
N ALA A 47 -9.09 -3.27 -0.73
CA ALA A 47 -8.65 -4.67 -0.67
C ALA A 47 -9.43 -5.48 0.37
N ALA A 48 -9.75 -4.90 1.53
CA ALA A 48 -10.52 -5.56 2.58
C ALA A 48 -12.01 -5.72 2.22
N GLN A 49 -12.57 -4.78 1.45
CA GLN A 49 -13.95 -4.81 0.96
C GLN A 49 -14.13 -5.74 -0.26
N GLY A 50 -13.04 -6.22 -0.86
CA GLY A 50 -13.10 -7.10 -2.04
C GLY A 50 -13.22 -6.35 -3.37
N GLU A 51 -13.15 -5.01 -3.35
CA GLU A 51 -13.12 -4.15 -4.54
C GLU A 51 -11.86 -4.33 -5.39
N VAL A 52 -10.83 -4.95 -4.82
CA VAL A 52 -9.57 -5.30 -5.50
C VAL A 52 -9.41 -6.81 -5.51
N PRO A 53 -9.22 -7.45 -6.68
CA PRO A 53 -8.96 -8.89 -6.76
C PRO A 53 -7.62 -9.24 -6.08
N LEU A 54 -7.69 -10.06 -5.02
CA LEU A 54 -6.54 -10.52 -4.26
C LEU A 54 -6.18 -11.98 -4.58
N LYS A 55 -4.89 -12.25 -4.77
CA LYS A 55 -4.36 -13.63 -4.84
C LYS A 55 -4.45 -14.31 -3.47
N ARG A 56 -4.48 -15.65 -3.44
CA ARG A 56 -4.52 -16.44 -2.19
C ARG A 56 -3.47 -15.99 -1.14
N LYS A 57 -2.23 -15.75 -1.58
CA LYS A 57 -1.14 -15.26 -0.71
C LYS A 57 -1.43 -13.88 -0.11
N GLN A 58 -1.96 -12.95 -0.90
CA GLN A 58 -2.33 -11.60 -0.44
C GLN A 58 -3.52 -11.66 0.53
N LYS A 59 -4.54 -12.48 0.23
CA LYS A 59 -5.67 -12.72 1.15
C LYS A 59 -5.20 -13.24 2.50
N ARG A 60 -4.25 -14.18 2.51
CA ARG A 60 -3.66 -14.71 3.75
C ARG A 60 -2.95 -13.63 4.56
N VAL A 61 -2.17 -12.77 3.91
CA VAL A 61 -1.49 -11.63 4.57
C VAL A 61 -2.51 -10.65 5.15
N LEU A 62 -3.54 -10.26 4.38
CA LEU A 62 -4.57 -9.36 4.88
C LEU A 62 -5.33 -9.97 6.05
N SER A 63 -5.72 -11.24 5.95
CA SER A 63 -6.44 -11.95 7.01
C SER A 63 -5.62 -12.05 8.30
N ALA A 64 -4.33 -12.38 8.20
CA ALA A 64 -3.42 -12.42 9.35
C ALA A 64 -3.23 -11.05 10.03
N ASN A 65 -3.48 -9.95 9.30
CA ASN A 65 -3.31 -8.59 9.79
C ASN A 65 -4.64 -7.83 9.91
N ARG A 66 -5.77 -8.52 10.04
CA ARG A 66 -7.12 -7.92 10.01
C ARG A 66 -7.31 -6.81 11.06
N LEU A 67 -6.75 -6.97 12.26
CA LEU A 67 -6.82 -5.96 13.32
C LEU A 67 -6.07 -4.68 12.93
N LEU A 68 -4.89 -4.84 12.36
CA LEU A 68 -4.08 -3.71 11.88
C LEU A 68 -4.78 -2.99 10.73
N ILE A 69 -5.37 -3.74 9.79
CA ILE A 69 -6.17 -3.17 8.70
C ILE A 69 -7.37 -2.41 9.24
N SER A 70 -8.10 -2.98 10.21
CA SER A 70 -9.23 -2.32 10.86
C SER A 70 -8.84 -0.94 11.43
N LYS A 71 -7.69 -0.87 12.13
CA LYS A 71 -7.13 0.39 12.63
C LYS A 71 -6.73 1.36 11.51
N LEU A 72 -6.17 0.86 10.41
CA LEU A 72 -5.79 1.70 9.26
C LEU A 72 -6.99 2.29 8.53
N ILE A 73 -8.12 1.56 8.47
CA ILE A 73 -9.34 2.01 7.78
C ILE A 73 -10.29 2.78 8.69
N GLN A 74 -10.04 2.82 10.00
CA GLN A 74 -10.84 3.58 10.95
C GLN A 74 -10.90 5.06 10.56
N LYS A 75 -12.13 5.60 10.57
CA LYS A 75 -12.41 7.02 10.30
C LYS A 75 -12.03 7.86 11.53
N GLY A 76 -11.64 9.11 11.30
CA GLY A 76 -11.25 10.05 12.36
C GLY A 76 -9.77 10.01 12.77
N GLU A 77 -9.06 8.93 12.46
CA GLU A 77 -7.61 8.85 12.71
C GLU A 77 -6.81 9.74 11.75
N THR A 78 -5.83 10.47 12.30
CA THR A 78 -4.98 11.36 11.51
C THR A 78 -4.01 10.60 10.62
N ALA A 79 -3.53 11.23 9.53
CA ALA A 79 -2.50 10.64 8.68
C ALA A 79 -1.20 10.36 9.46
N SER A 80 -0.87 11.21 10.44
CA SER A 80 0.28 11.01 11.33
C SER A 80 0.14 9.76 12.19
N SER A 81 -1.02 9.54 12.82
CA SER A 81 -1.31 8.32 13.59
C SER A 81 -1.18 7.07 12.73
N LYS A 82 -1.76 7.08 11.53
CA LYS A 82 -1.70 5.96 10.59
C LYS A 82 -0.29 5.71 10.08
N LYS A 83 0.48 6.76 9.84
CA LYS A 83 1.90 6.67 9.49
C LYS A 83 2.68 5.97 10.60
N LYS A 84 2.50 6.37 11.86
CA LYS A 84 3.14 5.73 13.02
C LYS A 84 2.76 4.26 13.15
N LEU A 85 1.49 3.94 12.95
CA LEU A 85 1.00 2.56 12.96
C LEU A 85 1.65 1.69 11.85
N LEU A 86 1.77 2.25 10.64
CA LEU A 86 2.42 1.57 9.52
C LEU A 86 3.92 1.36 9.75
N THR A 87 4.64 2.33 10.30
CA THR A 87 6.08 2.19 10.56
C THR A 87 6.38 1.23 11.72
N GLN A 88 5.52 1.18 12.73
CA GLN A 88 5.78 0.40 13.95
C GLN A 88 5.30 -1.05 13.90
N THR A 89 4.17 -1.35 13.24
CA THR A 89 3.43 -2.58 13.53
C THR A 89 3.25 -3.53 12.34
N GLY A 90 3.84 -3.24 11.17
CA GLY A 90 3.82 -4.20 10.05
C GLY A 90 3.62 -3.63 8.65
N GLY A 91 3.83 -2.32 8.44
CA GLY A 91 3.77 -1.72 7.10
C GLY A 91 4.69 -2.40 6.09
N SER A 92 5.82 -2.98 6.53
CA SER A 92 6.74 -3.75 5.69
C SER A 92 6.14 -4.99 5.04
N ILE A 93 5.13 -5.61 5.66
CA ILE A 93 4.48 -6.83 5.14
C ILE A 93 3.21 -6.45 4.37
N ILE A 94 2.47 -5.47 4.91
CA ILE A 94 1.16 -5.09 4.40
C ILE A 94 1.26 -4.20 3.16
N VAL A 95 2.16 -3.22 3.17
CA VAL A 95 2.28 -2.27 2.05
C VAL A 95 2.62 -2.99 0.75
N PRO A 96 3.64 -3.88 0.66
CA PRO A 96 3.90 -4.60 -0.59
C PRO A 96 2.73 -5.50 -1.03
N ALA A 97 2.02 -6.12 -0.08
CA ALA A 97 0.88 -6.98 -0.39
C ALA A 97 -0.31 -6.20 -0.98
N ILE A 98 -0.64 -5.05 -0.39
CA ILE A 98 -1.71 -4.16 -0.87
C ILE A 98 -1.29 -3.48 -2.17
N LEU A 99 -0.08 -2.93 -2.23
CA LEU A 99 0.41 -2.21 -3.41
C LEU A 99 0.46 -3.15 -4.62
N SER A 100 0.94 -4.38 -4.45
CA SER A 100 0.95 -5.39 -5.53
C SER A 100 -0.45 -5.80 -5.98
N ALA A 101 -1.42 -5.86 -5.09
CA ALA A 101 -2.81 -6.13 -5.43
C ALA A 101 -3.45 -5.00 -6.22
N VAL A 102 -3.32 -3.77 -5.72
CA VAL A 102 -3.85 -2.57 -6.40
C VAL A 102 -3.17 -2.37 -7.74
N LEU A 103 -1.85 -2.59 -7.84
CA LEU A 103 -1.14 -2.51 -9.12
C LEU A 103 -1.55 -3.57 -10.12
N ALA A 104 -1.91 -4.77 -9.66
CA ALA A 104 -2.43 -5.79 -10.56
C ALA A 104 -3.81 -5.38 -11.11
N ALA A 105 -4.69 -4.85 -10.26
CA ALA A 105 -6.03 -4.40 -10.64
C ALA A 105 -6.02 -3.12 -11.50
N LEU A 106 -5.10 -2.20 -11.23
CA LEU A 106 -4.88 -1.01 -12.06
C LEU A 106 -4.15 -1.38 -13.34
N GLY A 107 -3.19 -2.31 -13.29
CA GLY A 107 -2.45 -2.76 -14.46
C GLY A 107 -3.34 -3.39 -15.52
N SER A 108 -4.35 -4.17 -15.11
CA SER A 108 -5.36 -4.69 -16.02
C SER A 108 -6.31 -3.63 -16.59
N ARG A 109 -6.39 -2.43 -15.98
CA ARG A 109 -7.23 -1.31 -16.46
C ARG A 109 -6.45 -0.19 -17.16
N ILE A 110 -5.15 -0.09 -16.96
CA ILE A 110 -4.28 0.97 -17.50
C ILE A 110 -3.42 0.46 -18.67
N PHE A 111 -3.12 -0.84 -18.71
CA PHE A 111 -2.33 -1.46 -19.80
C PHE A 111 -3.17 -2.35 -20.72
N ASN A 112 -4.50 -2.22 -20.67
CA ASN A 112 -5.44 -2.87 -21.59
C ASN A 112 -6.22 -1.79 -22.33
#